data_AF-A0A0G4MUJ1-F1
#
_entry.id   AF-A0A0G4MUJ1-F1
#
_cell.length_a   1.000
_cell.length_b   1.000
_cell.length_c   1.000
_cell.angle_alpha   90.00
_cell.angle_beta   90.00
_cell.angle_gamma   90.00
#
_symmetry.space_group_name_H-M   'P 1'
#
loop_
_entity.id
_entity.type
_entity.pdbx_description
1 polymer ?
#
loop_
_entity_poly.entity_id
_entity_poly.type
_entity_poly.pdbx_seq_one_letter_code
_entity_poly.pdbx_strand_id
1 'polypeptide(L)'
;MALTYKQSVLVRGSTPALREHGETITSLFYANMLRAHPELHDMFNTANQANGRQPRALTSVILAFAANLNHTAELIPRLERMCNKHCSLNI
;
A
#
# COMPACT_ATOMS: atom_id res chain seq x y z
N MET A 1 15.36 6.27 8.16
CA MET A 1 15.36 7.74 8.33
C MET A 1 13.92 8.19 8.58
N ALA A 2 13.66 8.99 9.61
CA ALA A 2 12.30 9.45 9.92
C ALA A 2 11.87 10.58 8.97
N LEU A 3 10.56 10.78 8.80
CA LEU A 3 10.02 11.90 8.02
C LEU A 3 10.33 13.23 8.72
N THR A 4 10.69 14.24 7.93
CA THR A 4 10.78 15.62 8.42
C THR A 4 9.39 16.17 8.75
N TYR A 5 9.33 17.21 9.58
CA TYR A 5 8.07 17.90 9.90
C TYR A 5 7.29 18.31 8.64
N LYS A 6 7.98 18.93 7.65
CA LYS A 6 7.37 19.36 6.39
C LYS A 6 6.78 18.19 5.61
N GLN A 7 7.48 17.06 5.53
CA GLN A 7 6.97 15.85 4.86
C GLN A 7 5.74 15.30 5.60
N SER A 8 5.77 15.24 6.93
CA SER A 8 4.64 14.75 7.72
C SER A 8 3.39 15.62 7.58
N VAL A 9 3.55 16.94 7.41
CA VAL A 9 2.43 17.85 7.10
C VAL A 9 1.83 17.54 5.72
N LEU A 10 2.66 17.35 4.70
CA LEU A 10 2.19 17.01 3.35
C LEU A 10 1.45 15.67 3.33
N VAL A 11 2.00 14.64 3.96
CA VAL A 11 1.34 13.33 4.05
C VAL A 11 -0.01 13.46 4.73
N ARG A 12 -0.09 14.13 5.89
CA ARG A 12 -1.37 14.37 6.60
C ARG A 12 -2.38 15.14 5.76
N GLY A 13 -1.92 16.16 5.03
CA GLY A 13 -2.77 16.95 4.12
C GLY A 13 -3.35 16.14 2.97
N SER A 14 -2.66 15.09 2.51
CA SER A 14 -3.14 14.20 1.44
C SER A 14 -4.10 13.11 1.90
N THR A 15 -4.15 12.81 3.21
CA THR A 15 -4.95 11.70 3.76
C THR A 15 -6.44 11.77 3.40
N PRO A 16 -7.14 12.92 3.45
CA PRO A 16 -8.56 12.98 3.09
C PRO A 16 -8.81 12.52 1.64
N ALA A 17 -8.02 13.00 0.69
CA ALA A 17 -8.13 12.58 -0.71
C ALA A 17 -7.80 11.09 -0.89
N LEU A 18 -6.80 10.57 -0.16
CA LEU A 18 -6.47 9.14 -0.18
C LEU A 18 -7.57 8.27 0.44
N ARG A 19 -8.33 8.78 1.42
CA ARG A 19 -9.49 8.05 1.97
C ARG A 19 -10.63 7.96 0.97
N GLU A 20 -10.86 9.02 0.21
CA GLU A 20 -11.93 9.09 -0.77
C GLU A 20 -11.60 8.30 -2.05
N HIS A 21 -10.36 8.41 -2.53
CA HIS A 21 -9.97 7.89 -3.85
C HIS A 21 -8.96 6.74 -3.80
N GLY A 22 -8.53 6.29 -2.63
CA GLY A 22 -7.43 5.32 -2.47
C GLY A 22 -7.64 4.00 -3.20
N GLU A 23 -8.84 3.42 -3.16
CA GLU A 23 -9.16 2.19 -3.91
C GLU A 23 -9.08 2.41 -5.42
N THR A 24 -9.51 3.58 -5.91
CA THR A 24 -9.41 3.93 -7.33
C THR A 24 -7.95 4.08 -7.75
N ILE A 25 -7.15 4.81 -6.96
CA ILE A 25 -5.72 5.02 -7.21
C ILE A 25 -4.98 3.68 -7.24
N THR A 26 -5.20 2.82 -6.25
CA THR A 26 -4.52 1.53 -6.17
C THR A 26 -4.96 0.54 -7.25
N SER A 27 -6.23 0.61 -7.69
CA SER A 27 -6.71 -0.17 -8.83
C SER A 27 -6.03 0.26 -10.14
N LEU A 28 -5.92 1.58 -10.37
CA LEU A 28 -5.20 2.12 -11.52
C LEU A 28 -3.71 1.79 -11.46
N PHE A 29 -3.11 1.83 -10.27
CA PHE A 29 -1.73 1.42 -10.05
C PHE A 29 -1.49 -0.02 -10.52
N TYR A 30 -2.29 -0.99 -10.06
CA TYR A 30 -2.14 -2.39 -10.47
C TYR A 30 -2.38 -2.57 -11.98
N ALA A 31 -3.40 -1.93 -12.54
CA ALA A 31 -3.71 -2.02 -13.96
C ALA A 31 -2.56 -1.48 -14.84
N ASN A 32 -1.98 -0.34 -14.46
CA ASN A 32 -0.86 0.26 -15.19
C ASN A 32 0.43 -0.54 -15.02
N MET A 33 0.74 -0.95 -13.78
CA MET A 33 1.95 -1.72 -13.48
C MET A 33 1.95 -3.06 -14.22
N LEU A 34 0.86 -3.84 -14.16
CA LEU A 34 0.80 -5.15 -14.84
C LEU A 34 0.80 -5.03 -16.37
N ARG A 35 0.27 -3.93 -16.91
CA ARG A 35 0.35 -3.66 -18.36
C ARG A 35 1.78 -3.32 -18.80
N ALA A 36 2.48 -2.51 -18.02
CA ALA A 36 3.86 -2.10 -18.32
C ALA A 36 4.88 -3.21 -18.02
N HIS A 37 4.59 -4.04 -17.03
CA HIS A 37 5.44 -5.11 -16.51
C HIS A 37 4.67 -6.44 -16.42
N PRO A 38 4.39 -7.10 -17.56
CA PRO A 38 3.65 -8.35 -17.58
C PRO A 38 4.35 -9.49 -16.80
N GLU A 39 5.67 -9.43 -16.63
CA GLU A 39 6.46 -10.38 -15.83
C GLU A 39 5.99 -10.46 -14.36
N LEU A 40 5.34 -9.42 -13.85
CA LEU A 40 4.82 -9.39 -12.50
C LEU A 40 3.53 -10.19 -12.32
N HIS A 41 2.91 -10.69 -13.40
CA HIS A 41 1.74 -11.56 -13.32
C HIS A 41 2.03 -12.87 -12.55
N ASP A 42 3.26 -13.36 -12.58
CA ASP A 42 3.67 -14.56 -11.85
C ASP A 42 3.79 -14.33 -10.34
N MET A 43 3.99 -13.07 -9.92
CA MET A 43 4.12 -12.67 -8.53
C MET A 43 2.78 -12.29 -7.89
N PHE A 44 1.87 -11.71 -8.69
CA PHE A 44 0.59 -11.21 -8.20
C PHE A 44 -0.55 -12.20 -8.42
N ASN A 45 -1.31 -12.46 -7.36
CA ASN A 45 -2.46 -13.36 -7.43
C ASN A 45 -3.63 -12.70 -8.21
N THR A 46 -3.91 -13.21 -9.40
CA THR A 46 -4.95 -12.69 -10.31
C THR A 46 -6.36 -12.74 -9.72
N ALA A 47 -6.67 -13.74 -8.87
CA ALA A 47 -7.97 -13.83 -8.21
C ALA A 47 -8.17 -12.71 -7.15
N ASN A 48 -7.10 -12.33 -6.44
CA ASN A 48 -7.11 -11.21 -5.50
C ASN A 48 -7.13 -9.83 -6.18
N GLN A 49 -6.66 -9.76 -7.43
CA GLN A 49 -6.83 -8.59 -8.28
C GLN A 49 -8.28 -8.46 -8.77
N ALA A 50 -8.84 -9.54 -9.31
CA ALA A 50 -10.20 -9.55 -9.85
C ALA A 50 -11.28 -9.25 -8.79
N ASN A 51 -11.09 -9.68 -7.54
CA ASN A 51 -12.04 -9.41 -6.45
C ASN A 51 -11.76 -8.11 -5.67
N GLY A 52 -10.78 -7.31 -6.10
CA GLY A 52 -10.44 -6.01 -5.50
C GLY A 52 -9.79 -6.09 -4.10
N ARG A 53 -9.50 -7.30 -3.57
CA ARG A 53 -8.88 -7.43 -2.24
C ARG A 53 -7.48 -6.83 -2.20
N GLN A 54 -6.72 -6.93 -3.28
CA GLN A 54 -5.34 -6.45 -3.30
C GLN A 54 -5.22 -4.91 -3.34
N PRO A 55 -5.96 -4.17 -4.21
CA PRO A 55 -6.07 -2.72 -4.14
C PRO A 55 -6.51 -2.21 -2.74
N ARG A 56 -7.51 -2.86 -2.13
CA ARG A 56 -7.99 -2.53 -0.79
C ARG A 56 -6.94 -2.76 0.29
N ALA A 57 -6.23 -3.89 0.23
CA ALA A 57 -5.17 -4.21 1.19
C ALA A 57 -4.06 -3.15 1.14
N LEU A 58 -3.61 -2.76 -0.07
CA LEU A 58 -2.60 -1.72 -0.26
C LEU A 58 -3.08 -0.37 0.26
N THR A 59 -4.29 0.05 -0.12
CA THR A 59 -4.90 1.31 0.34
C THR A 59 -4.96 1.37 1.86
N SER A 60 -5.41 0.28 2.50
CA SER A 60 -5.53 0.20 3.95
C SER A 60 -4.18 0.31 4.68
N VAL A 61 -3.10 -0.18 4.09
CA VAL A 61 -1.75 -0.05 4.66
C VAL A 61 -1.25 1.38 4.54
N ILE A 62 -1.43 2.01 3.38
CA ILE A 62 -1.06 3.42 3.15
C ILE A 62 -1.79 4.34 4.14
N LEU A 63 -3.10 4.16 4.29
CA LEU A 63 -3.91 4.94 5.23
C LEU A 63 -3.52 4.70 6.69
N ALA A 64 -3.23 3.45 7.07
CA ALA A 64 -2.75 3.14 8.41
C ALA A 64 -1.39 3.79 8.71
N PHE A 65 -0.49 3.81 7.73
CA PHE A 65 0.78 4.53 7.87
C PHE A 65 0.56 6.05 8.01
N ALA A 66 -0.26 6.65 7.15
CA ALA A 66 -0.56 8.08 7.20
C ALA A 66 -1.23 8.51 8.53
N ALA A 67 -2.02 7.64 9.14
CA ALA A 67 -2.64 7.87 10.44
C ALA A 67 -1.64 7.79 11.62
N ASN A 68 -0.53 7.04 11.46
CA ASN A 68 0.41 6.73 12.54
C ASN A 68 1.84 7.23 12.29
N LEU A 69 2.01 8.33 11.55
CA LEU A 69 3.34 8.86 11.16
C LEU A 69 4.32 9.07 12.33
N ASN A 70 3.80 9.37 13.53
CA ASN A 70 4.61 9.60 14.72
C ASN A 70 4.70 8.35 15.63
N HIS A 71 3.90 7.31 15.35
CA HIS A 71 3.75 6.09 16.16
C HIS A 71 3.82 4.83 15.29
N THR A 72 4.74 4.80 14.33
CA THR A 72 4.84 3.71 13.34
C THR A 72 5.16 2.35 13.97
N ALA A 73 5.71 2.33 15.19
CA ALA A 73 5.96 1.11 15.95
C ALA A 73 4.65 0.31 16.20
N GLU A 74 3.51 0.98 16.32
CA GLU A 74 2.21 0.33 16.49
C GLU A 74 1.79 -0.49 15.25
N LEU A 75 2.39 -0.21 14.10
CA LEU A 75 2.14 -0.94 12.86
C LEU A 75 2.96 -2.23 12.75
N ILE A 76 3.96 -2.46 13.62
CA ILE A 76 4.89 -3.60 13.53
C ILE A 76 4.15 -4.94 13.34
N PRO A 77 3.15 -5.31 14.16
CA PRO A 77 2.49 -6.62 14.01
C PRO A 77 1.78 -6.79 12.66
N ARG A 78 1.30 -5.68 12.08
CA ARG A 78 0.69 -5.69 10.76
C ARG A 78 1.74 -5.80 9.66
N LEU A 79 2.84 -5.06 9.80
CA LEU A 79 3.95 -5.04 8.84
C LEU A 79 4.69 -6.38 8.81
N GLU A 80 4.88 -7.04 9.95
CA GLU A 80 5.52 -8.37 10.02
C GLU A 80 4.81 -9.40 9.13
N ARG A 81 3.47 -9.43 9.15
CA ARG A 81 2.71 -10.32 8.27
C ARG A 81 2.94 -10.02 6.79
N MET A 82 3.06 -8.74 6.43
CA MET A 82 3.39 -8.33 5.06
C MET A 82 4.81 -8.70 4.69
N CYS A 83 5.78 -8.44 5.57
CA CYS A 83 7.18 -8.79 5.36
C CYS A 83 7.36 -10.30 5.16
N ASN A 84 6.71 -11.13 5.98
CA ASN A 84 6.74 -12.59 5.79
C ASN A 84 6.18 -13.01 4.43
N LYS A 85 5.11 -12.37 3.96
CA LYS A 85 4.56 -12.63 2.63
C LYS A 85 5.52 -12.18 1.52
N HIS A 86 6.16 -11.03 1.66
CA HIS A 86 7.17 -10.53 0.73
C HIS A 86 8.38 -11.47 0.66
N CYS A 87 8.93 -11.91 1.80
CA CYS A 87 10.02 -12.87 1.83
C CYS A 87 9.65 -14.18 1.11
N SER A 88 8.42 -14.69 1.28
CA SER A 88 7.96 -15.90 0.57
C SER A 88 7.86 -15.74 -0.96
N LEU A 89 7.82 -14.50 -1.44
CA LEU A 89 7.79 -14.12 -2.85
C LEU A 89 9.18 -13.68 -3.36
N ASN A 90 10.23 -13.79 -2.53
CA ASN A 90 11.59 -13.31 -2.80
C ASN A 90 11.67 -11.79 -3.06
N ILE A 91 10.87 -11.01 -2.32
CA ILE A 91 10.92 -9.54 -2.26
C ILE A 91 11.67 -9.10 -1.00
#